data_AF-A0A095SQC0-F1
#
_entry.id   AF-A0A095SQC0-F1
#
_cell.length_a   1.000
_cell.length_b   1.000
_cell.length_c   1.000
_cell.angle_alpha   90.00
_cell.angle_beta   90.00
_cell.angle_gamma   90.00
#
_symmetry.space_group_name_H-M   'P 1'
#
loop_
_entity.id
_entity.type
_entity.pdbx_description
1 polymer ?
#
loop_
_entity_poly.entity_id
_entity_poly.type
_entity_poly.pdbx_seq_one_letter_code
_entity_poly.pdbx_strand_id
1 'polypeptide(L)'
;MDALIFIDTNIFLDFYRIRKSEIGLSYLRLLDEHADIIITGSQVEMEYKKNRQAVIVESQGKFKNPDWNNLSVPALLAESEDAKRIEELKKEVTQLQAKIKNEIEGILKSPFLHDSVFNNLEKIFRSKSDFNLTKEHADRDRIIRLAVKRFMLGYPPRKKNDTSIGDALNWEWIIACAQKSQKNIVLVTRDGDYGATLKNESYINDWLCQEFKERVSGEQNVILTASLAKAFRFIDVPVTQEMLDEEERIIESYGGEKLVTGSDKITDKIFDIFKIYE
;
A
#
# COMPACT_ATOMS: atom_id res chain seq x y z
N MET A 1 -8.84 -10.53 19.39
CA MET A 1 -9.04 -11.81 18.64
C MET A 1 -7.68 -12.41 18.37
N ASP A 2 -7.50 -13.73 18.50
CA ASP A 2 -6.22 -14.37 18.10
C ASP A 2 -6.18 -14.53 16.58
N ALA A 3 -5.29 -13.76 15.93
CA ALA A 3 -5.19 -13.71 14.48
C ALA A 3 -3.77 -13.43 13.99
N LEU A 4 -3.50 -13.82 12.75
CA LEU A 4 -2.35 -13.39 11.97
C LEU A 4 -2.77 -12.25 11.03
N ILE A 5 -1.83 -11.38 10.67
CA ILE A 5 -2.09 -10.25 9.78
C ILE A 5 -1.31 -10.45 8.47
N PHE A 6 -2.02 -10.54 7.36
CA PHE A 6 -1.42 -10.38 6.04
C PHE A 6 -1.51 -8.92 5.60
N ILE A 7 -0.42 -8.38 5.10
CA ILE A 7 -0.34 -7.00 4.62
C ILE A 7 0.01 -7.03 3.14
N ASP A 8 -0.90 -6.51 2.34
CA ASP A 8 -0.69 -6.37 0.91
C ASP A 8 0.40 -5.32 0.61
N THR A 9 1.11 -5.52 -0.50
CA THR A 9 2.24 -4.69 -0.94
C THR A 9 1.88 -3.20 -0.96
N ASN A 10 0.68 -2.86 -1.41
CA ASN A 10 0.26 -1.47 -1.57
C ASN A 10 0.24 -0.71 -0.24
N ILE A 11 -0.07 -1.39 0.87
CA ILE A 11 -0.04 -0.82 2.21
C ILE A 11 1.38 -0.42 2.62
N PHE A 12 2.41 -1.20 2.24
CA PHE A 12 3.80 -0.85 2.48
C PHE A 12 4.25 0.35 1.64
N LEU A 13 3.75 0.47 0.41
CA LEU A 13 4.05 1.61 -0.46
C LEU A 13 3.45 2.93 0.08
N ASP A 14 2.37 2.85 0.85
CA ASP A 14 1.76 4.03 1.48
C ASP A 14 2.65 4.73 2.50
N PHE A 15 3.74 4.11 2.97
CA PHE A 15 4.72 4.79 3.82
C PHE A 15 5.57 5.82 3.06
N TYR A 16 5.58 5.77 1.72
CA TYR A 16 6.21 6.78 0.86
C TYR A 16 5.24 7.84 0.34
N ARG A 17 3.94 7.61 0.53
CA ARG A 17 2.89 8.58 0.23
C ARG A 17 2.71 9.51 1.42
N ILE A 18 1.94 10.58 1.24
CA ILE A 18 1.78 11.68 2.20
C ILE A 18 1.23 11.16 3.53
N ARG A 19 2.13 10.76 4.44
CA ARG A 19 1.87 10.48 5.85
C ARG A 19 2.60 11.50 6.69
N LYS A 20 2.02 11.89 7.82
CA LYS A 20 2.80 12.49 8.91
C LYS A 20 3.90 11.51 9.30
N SER A 21 5.16 11.91 9.16
CA SER A 21 6.34 11.05 9.30
C SER A 21 6.37 10.30 10.65
N GLU A 22 5.98 10.96 11.74
CA GLU A 22 5.94 10.38 13.08
C GLU A 22 4.92 9.23 13.20
N ILE A 23 3.76 9.36 12.57
CA ILE A 23 2.71 8.34 12.56
C ILE A 23 3.16 7.15 11.70
N GLY A 24 3.75 7.42 10.52
CA GLY A 24 4.33 6.39 9.66
C GLY A 24 5.40 5.55 10.39
N LEU A 25 6.32 6.21 11.09
CA LEU A 25 7.34 5.53 11.90
C LEU A 25 6.74 4.72 13.06
N SER A 26 5.64 5.18 13.65
CA SER A 26 4.95 4.45 14.72
C SER A 26 4.35 3.13 14.23
N TYR A 27 3.73 3.12 13.05
CA TYR A 27 3.28 1.87 12.42
C TYR A 27 4.43 0.94 12.08
N LEU A 28 5.55 1.47 11.56
CA LEU A 28 6.74 0.65 11.26
C LEU A 28 7.32 0.00 12.51
N ARG A 29 7.30 0.68 13.67
CA ARG A 29 7.68 0.09 14.95
C ARG A 29 6.74 -1.04 15.37
N LEU A 30 5.43 -0.83 15.31
CA LEU A 30 4.46 -1.88 15.62
C LEU A 30 4.64 -3.12 14.73
N LEU A 31 4.93 -2.92 13.44
CA LEU A 31 5.21 -4.03 12.53
C LEU A 31 6.49 -4.79 12.88
N ASP A 32 7.55 -4.09 13.32
CA ASP A 32 8.80 -4.71 13.77
C ASP A 32 8.59 -5.49 15.08
N GLU A 33 7.87 -4.90 16.03
CA GLU A 33 7.54 -5.49 17.35
C GLU A 33 6.66 -6.74 17.24
N HIS A 34 5.79 -6.79 16.22
CA HIS A 34 4.84 -7.88 15.98
C HIS A 34 5.15 -8.69 14.73
N ALA A 35 6.41 -8.71 14.27
CA ALA A 35 6.82 -9.41 13.05
C ALA A 35 6.56 -10.94 13.11
N ASP A 36 6.36 -11.51 14.30
CA ASP A 36 6.04 -12.91 14.54
C ASP A 36 4.60 -13.30 14.17
N ILE A 37 3.69 -12.33 14.00
CA ILE A 37 2.29 -12.55 13.57
C ILE A 37 1.97 -11.99 12.19
N ILE A 38 2.94 -11.35 11.53
CA ILE A 38 2.79 -10.83 10.18
C ILE A 38 3.05 -11.96 9.17
N ILE A 39 2.06 -12.21 8.31
CA ILE A 39 2.18 -13.07 7.13
C ILE A 39 2.81 -12.23 6.03
N THR A 40 3.97 -12.67 5.54
CA THR A 40 4.71 -12.02 4.46
C THR A 40 5.48 -13.06 3.64
N GLY A 41 6.27 -12.62 2.67
CA GLY A 41 7.14 -13.49 1.90
C GLY A 41 7.91 -12.76 0.82
N SER A 42 8.77 -13.52 0.11
CA SER A 42 9.61 -12.96 -0.95
C SER A 42 8.81 -12.34 -2.12
N GLN A 43 7.55 -12.73 -2.31
CA GLN A 43 6.68 -12.12 -3.33
C GLN A 43 6.29 -10.69 -2.96
N VAL A 44 5.81 -10.48 -1.73
CA VAL A 44 5.46 -9.16 -1.19
C VAL A 44 6.69 -8.25 -1.17
N GLU A 45 7.84 -8.76 -0.71
CA GLU A 45 9.11 -8.04 -0.73
C GLU A 45 9.51 -7.61 -2.15
N MET A 46 9.40 -8.52 -3.12
CA MET A 46 9.76 -8.24 -4.51
C MET A 46 8.86 -7.16 -5.12
N GLU A 47 7.54 -7.27 -4.94
CA GLU A 47 6.59 -6.28 -5.44
C GLU A 47 6.81 -4.91 -4.80
N TYR A 48 7.08 -4.89 -3.49
CA TYR A 48 7.45 -3.68 -2.77
C TYR A 48 8.68 -3.02 -3.40
N LYS A 49 9.79 -3.78 -3.57
CA LYS A 49 11.02 -3.26 -4.16
C LYS A 49 10.85 -2.80 -5.60
N LYS A 50 10.07 -3.53 -6.40
CA LYS A 50 9.75 -3.20 -7.78
C LYS A 50 9.00 -1.87 -7.90
N ASN A 51 8.04 -1.63 -7.01
CA ASN A 51 7.15 -0.47 -7.12
C ASN A 51 7.63 0.75 -6.32
N ARG A 52 8.47 0.56 -5.30
CA ARG A 52 8.97 1.63 -4.40
C ARG A 52 9.53 2.84 -5.16
N GLN A 53 10.40 2.61 -6.14
CA GLN A 53 11.04 3.72 -6.85
C GLN A 53 10.03 4.58 -7.61
N ALA A 54 9.03 3.95 -8.24
CA ALA A 54 7.98 4.66 -8.96
C ALA A 54 7.14 5.54 -8.02
N VAL A 55 6.76 5.01 -6.85
CA VAL A 55 5.96 5.76 -5.84
C VAL A 55 6.73 6.97 -5.30
N ILE A 56 8.04 6.83 -5.06
CA ILE A 56 8.90 7.94 -4.61
C ILE A 56 8.96 9.05 -5.68
N VAL A 57 9.16 8.66 -6.94
CA VAL A 57 9.23 9.62 -8.07
C VAL A 57 7.88 10.31 -8.29
N GLU A 58 6.76 9.58 -8.20
CA GLU A 58 5.42 10.16 -8.29
C GLU A 58 5.19 11.20 -7.19
N SER A 59 5.57 10.86 -5.95
CA SER A 59 5.45 11.76 -4.79
C SER A 59 6.31 13.01 -4.96
N GLN A 60 7.51 12.87 -5.53
CA GLN A 60 8.35 14.02 -5.91
C GLN A 60 7.69 14.88 -6.99
N GLY A 61 7.01 14.28 -7.99
CA GLY A 61 6.33 15.01 -9.06
C GLY A 61 5.18 15.90 -8.57
N LYS A 62 4.58 15.58 -7.42
CA LYS A 62 3.56 16.40 -6.74
C LYS A 62 4.19 17.62 -6.02
N PHE A 63 5.49 17.57 -5.72
CA PHE A 63 6.25 18.66 -5.12
C PHE A 63 6.79 19.62 -6.21
N LYS A 64 5.92 20.50 -6.72
CA LYS A 64 6.27 21.48 -7.76
C LYS A 64 6.76 22.80 -7.16
N ASN A 65 7.56 23.54 -7.94
CA ASN A 65 7.93 24.91 -7.59
C ASN A 65 6.66 25.78 -7.50
N PRO A 66 6.56 26.66 -6.49
CA PRO A 66 5.52 27.69 -6.48
C PRO A 66 5.59 28.51 -7.75
N ASP A 67 4.43 28.93 -8.25
CA ASP A 67 4.38 29.85 -9.38
C ASP A 67 4.74 31.26 -8.90
N TRP A 68 6.04 31.55 -8.89
CA TRP A 68 6.58 32.83 -8.44
C TRP A 68 6.12 34.01 -9.29
N ASN A 69 5.64 33.77 -10.52
CA ASN A 69 5.15 34.82 -11.40
C ASN A 69 3.89 35.50 -10.85
N ASN A 70 3.07 34.76 -10.10
CA ASN A 70 1.86 35.31 -9.46
C ASN A 70 2.17 36.06 -8.15
N LEU A 71 3.43 36.01 -7.69
CA LEU A 71 3.90 36.68 -6.48
C LEU A 71 4.87 37.83 -6.81
N SER A 72 4.67 38.49 -7.96
CA SER A 72 5.47 39.64 -8.38
C SER A 72 5.06 40.91 -7.61
N VAL A 73 6.03 41.61 -7.02
CA VAL A 73 5.78 42.87 -6.33
C VAL A 73 5.53 43.98 -7.36
N PRO A 74 4.52 44.85 -7.20
CA PRO A 74 4.31 46.00 -8.07
C PRO A 74 5.54 46.90 -8.12
N ALA A 75 5.89 47.41 -9.31
CA ALA A 75 7.08 48.23 -9.52
C ALA A 75 7.16 49.47 -8.60
N LEU A 76 6.01 50.02 -8.21
CA LEU A 76 5.91 51.14 -7.27
C LEU A 76 6.51 50.83 -5.88
N LEU A 77 6.50 49.56 -5.48
CA LEU A 77 6.96 49.09 -4.16
C LEU A 77 8.23 48.23 -4.24
N ALA A 78 8.88 48.15 -5.40
CA ALA A 78 10.04 47.29 -5.62
C ALA A 78 11.21 47.59 -4.65
N GLU A 79 11.38 48.85 -4.24
CA GLU A 79 12.41 49.29 -3.31
C GLU A 79 12.02 49.16 -1.82
N SER A 80 10.79 48.74 -1.53
CA SER A 80 10.34 48.55 -0.15
C SER A 80 11.09 47.41 0.53
N GLU A 81 11.28 47.51 1.84
CA GLU A 81 11.90 46.45 2.63
C GLU A 81 11.11 45.13 2.56
N ASP A 82 9.78 45.21 2.51
CA ASP A 82 8.90 44.04 2.35
C ASP A 82 9.12 43.34 0.99
N ALA A 83 9.34 44.10 -0.09
CA ALA A 83 9.63 43.55 -1.41
C ALA A 83 10.96 42.80 -1.43
N LYS A 84 12.00 43.37 -0.82
CA LYS A 84 13.30 42.71 -0.67
C LYS A 84 13.17 41.43 0.16
N ARG A 85 12.38 41.47 1.25
CA ARG A 85 12.15 40.31 2.10
C ARG A 85 11.43 39.17 1.37
N ILE A 86 10.46 39.48 0.52
CA ILE A 86 9.79 38.48 -0.33
C ILE A 86 10.80 37.78 -1.25
N GLU A 87 11.70 38.53 -1.90
CA GLU A 87 12.71 37.94 -2.78
C GLU A 87 13.73 37.07 -2.03
N GLU A 88 14.09 37.44 -0.80
CA GLU A 88 14.91 36.58 0.08
C GLU A 88 14.20 35.26 0.41
N LEU A 89 12.93 35.32 0.82
CA LEU A 89 12.14 34.13 1.14
C LEU A 89 11.96 33.22 -0.08
N LYS A 90 11.77 33.78 -1.29
CA LYS A 90 11.74 32.99 -2.54
C LYS A 90 13.03 32.19 -2.74
N LYS A 91 14.19 32.83 -2.51
CA LYS A 91 15.49 32.16 -2.60
C LYS A 91 15.64 31.08 -1.54
N GLU A 92 15.24 31.35 -0.30
CA GLU A 92 15.28 30.38 0.79
C GLU A 92 14.41 29.15 0.49
N VAL A 93 13.17 29.36 0.05
CA VAL A 93 12.27 28.26 -0.38
C VAL A 93 12.91 27.46 -1.49
N THR A 94 13.46 28.12 -2.53
CA THR A 94 14.12 27.42 -3.65
C THR A 94 15.32 26.58 -3.18
N GLN A 95 16.12 27.08 -2.24
CA GLN A 95 17.24 26.33 -1.66
C GLN A 95 16.76 25.12 -0.85
N LEU A 96 15.71 25.28 -0.04
CA LEU A 96 15.10 24.18 0.72
C LEU A 96 14.53 23.10 -0.21
N GLN A 97 13.88 23.50 -1.31
CA GLN A 97 13.40 22.56 -2.33
C GLN A 97 14.53 21.76 -2.97
N ALA A 98 15.66 22.40 -3.28
CA ALA A 98 16.83 21.71 -3.81
C ALA A 98 17.41 20.70 -2.81
N LYS A 99 17.42 21.02 -1.50
CA LYS A 99 17.84 20.09 -0.45
C LYS A 99 16.93 18.86 -0.38
N ILE A 100 15.61 19.05 -0.38
CA ILE A 100 14.64 17.95 -0.37
C ILE A 100 14.83 17.06 -1.62
N LYS A 101 15.05 17.66 -2.78
CA LYS A 101 15.35 16.89 -4.01
C LYS A 101 16.60 16.04 -3.86
N ASN A 102 17.68 16.58 -3.29
CA ASN A 102 18.91 15.85 -3.05
C ASN A 102 18.73 14.71 -2.05
N GLU A 103 17.89 14.89 -1.02
CA GLU A 103 17.55 13.83 -0.06
C GLU A 103 16.79 12.69 -0.75
N ILE A 104 15.81 13.00 -1.60
CA ILE A 104 15.08 12.00 -2.41
C ILE A 104 16.04 11.24 -3.32
N GLU A 105 16.98 11.93 -3.98
CA GLU A 105 18.02 11.28 -4.77
C GLU A 105 18.90 10.36 -3.92
N GLY A 106 19.24 10.76 -2.70
CA GLY A 106 19.95 9.92 -1.72
C GLY A 106 19.18 8.65 -1.37
N ILE A 107 17.88 8.78 -1.09
CA ILE A 107 16.95 7.66 -0.82
C ILE A 107 16.89 6.68 -2.00
N LEU A 108 16.95 7.17 -3.24
CA LEU A 108 16.93 6.32 -4.44
C LEU A 108 18.29 5.64 -4.70
N LYS A 109 19.40 6.35 -4.51
CA LYS A 109 20.76 5.85 -4.76
C LYS A 109 21.24 4.87 -3.68
N SER A 110 20.91 5.13 -2.42
CA SER A 110 21.39 4.33 -1.29
C SER A 110 20.31 4.21 -0.20
N PRO A 111 19.28 3.37 -0.44
CA PRO A 111 18.15 3.22 0.49
C PRO A 111 18.58 2.85 1.91
N PHE A 112 19.54 1.94 2.07
CA PHE A 112 19.99 1.52 3.40
C PHE A 112 20.57 2.66 4.25
N LEU A 113 21.15 3.70 3.63
CA LEU A 113 21.72 4.83 4.35
C LEU A 113 20.73 5.97 4.59
N HIS A 114 19.82 6.19 3.64
CA HIS A 114 19.00 7.40 3.60
C HIS A 114 17.50 7.17 3.80
N ASP A 115 17.05 5.92 3.81
CA ASP A 115 15.63 5.58 3.86
C ASP A 115 15.28 4.75 5.10
N SER A 116 14.69 5.43 6.09
CA SER A 116 14.21 4.82 7.33
C SER A 116 13.05 3.85 7.11
N VAL A 117 12.18 4.10 6.13
CA VAL A 117 11.06 3.21 5.80
C VAL A 117 11.61 1.90 5.23
N PHE A 118 12.52 2.01 4.27
CA PHE A 118 13.18 0.84 3.68
C PHE A 118 13.88 -0.01 4.73
N ASN A 119 14.63 0.61 5.64
CA ASN A 119 15.35 -0.12 6.69
C ASN A 119 14.42 -0.89 7.63
N ASN A 120 13.28 -0.31 8.03
CA ASN A 120 12.34 -1.02 8.90
C ASN A 120 11.63 -2.15 8.16
N LEU A 121 11.19 -1.92 6.92
CA LEU A 121 10.54 -2.97 6.12
C LEU A 121 11.49 -4.13 5.79
N GLU A 122 12.78 -3.86 5.55
CA GLU A 122 13.79 -4.92 5.37
C GLU A 122 13.90 -5.84 6.60
N LYS A 123 13.71 -5.34 7.82
CA LYS A 123 13.70 -6.20 9.02
C LYS A 123 12.52 -7.16 9.00
N ILE A 124 11.34 -6.68 8.62
CA ILE A 124 10.13 -7.50 8.51
C ILE A 124 10.33 -8.59 7.47
N PHE A 125 10.81 -8.24 6.27
CA PHE A 125 11.05 -9.22 5.19
C PHE A 125 12.16 -10.21 5.49
N ARG A 126 13.11 -9.86 6.37
CA ARG A 126 14.17 -10.76 6.85
C ARG A 126 13.84 -11.46 8.17
N SER A 127 12.65 -11.22 8.72
CA SER A 127 12.21 -11.88 9.95
C SER A 127 12.25 -13.39 9.78
N LYS A 128 12.75 -14.10 10.80
CA LYS A 128 12.76 -15.57 10.84
C LYS A 128 11.42 -16.17 11.30
N SER A 129 10.34 -15.39 11.20
CA SER A 129 9.00 -15.84 11.52
C SER A 129 8.58 -17.02 10.67
N ASP A 130 7.82 -17.94 11.27
CA ASP A 130 7.19 -19.08 10.61
C ASP A 130 6.16 -18.68 9.54
N PHE A 131 5.76 -17.41 9.51
CA PHE A 131 4.79 -16.84 8.56
C PHE A 131 5.45 -16.01 7.46
N ASN A 132 6.78 -16.06 7.34
CA ASN A 132 7.54 -15.46 6.25
C ASN A 132 7.92 -16.51 5.19
N LEU A 133 7.26 -16.48 4.03
CA LEU A 133 7.56 -17.39 2.91
C LEU A 133 8.81 -16.93 2.14
N THR A 134 9.98 -17.18 2.73
CA THR A 134 11.28 -16.90 2.11
C THR A 134 11.60 -17.91 1.00
N LYS A 135 12.66 -17.63 0.24
CA LYS A 135 13.15 -18.52 -0.83
C LYS A 135 13.59 -19.88 -0.31
N GLU A 136 14.07 -19.92 0.92
CA GLU A 136 14.58 -21.10 1.61
C GLU A 136 13.50 -21.81 2.45
N HIS A 137 12.28 -21.27 2.51
CA HIS A 137 11.20 -21.83 3.32
C HIS A 137 10.76 -23.20 2.79
N ALA A 138 10.63 -24.20 3.67
CA ALA A 138 10.36 -25.58 3.29
C ALA A 138 9.04 -25.77 2.51
N ASP A 139 8.01 -24.98 2.82
CA ASP A 139 6.73 -25.03 2.12
C ASP A 139 6.72 -24.35 0.75
N ARG A 140 7.78 -23.61 0.38
CA ARG A 140 7.76 -22.71 -0.79
C ARG A 140 7.32 -23.40 -2.08
N ASP A 141 7.92 -24.53 -2.42
CA ASP A 141 7.61 -25.22 -3.67
C ASP A 141 6.18 -25.77 -3.69
N ARG A 142 5.66 -26.18 -2.52
CA ARG A 142 4.26 -26.60 -2.38
C ARG A 142 3.31 -25.44 -2.64
N ILE A 143 3.56 -24.28 -2.01
CA ILE A 143 2.73 -23.08 -2.18
C ILE A 143 2.76 -22.59 -3.63
N ILE A 144 3.93 -22.58 -4.28
CA ILE A 144 4.04 -22.20 -5.70
C ILE A 144 3.20 -23.12 -6.59
N ARG A 145 3.26 -24.44 -6.40
CA ARG A 145 2.45 -25.38 -7.19
C ARG A 145 0.95 -25.13 -7.04
N LEU A 146 0.49 -24.85 -5.82
CA LEU A 146 -0.91 -24.51 -5.55
C LEU A 146 -1.30 -23.19 -6.21
N ALA A 147 -0.45 -22.16 -6.12
CA ALA A 147 -0.68 -20.85 -6.71
C ALA A 147 -0.76 -20.91 -8.25
N VAL A 148 0.12 -21.68 -8.89
CA VAL A 148 0.08 -21.91 -10.34
C VAL A 148 -1.23 -22.60 -10.73
N LYS A 149 -1.66 -23.63 -9.99
CA LYS A 149 -2.93 -24.30 -10.25
C LYS A 149 -4.12 -23.33 -10.11
N ARG A 150 -4.15 -22.55 -9.02
CA ARG A 150 -5.17 -21.50 -8.79
C ARG A 150 -5.24 -20.52 -9.95
N PHE A 151 -4.08 -20.00 -10.37
CA PHE A 151 -3.98 -19.04 -11.45
C PHE A 151 -4.48 -19.61 -12.78
N MET A 152 -4.08 -20.83 -13.13
CA MET A 152 -4.51 -21.50 -14.37
C MET A 152 -6.00 -21.80 -14.41
N LEU A 153 -6.61 -22.10 -13.27
CA LEU A 153 -8.06 -22.33 -13.14
C LEU A 153 -8.87 -21.04 -13.06
N GLY A 154 -8.21 -19.88 -12.97
CA GLY A 154 -8.87 -18.58 -12.90
C GLY A 154 -9.58 -18.31 -11.57
N TYR A 155 -9.16 -18.97 -10.49
CA TYR A 155 -9.71 -18.72 -9.16
C TYR A 155 -9.20 -17.39 -8.59
N PRO A 156 -10.03 -16.66 -7.80
CA PRO A 156 -9.59 -15.45 -7.12
C PRO A 156 -8.52 -15.77 -6.05
N PRO A 157 -7.79 -14.79 -5.49
CA PRO A 157 -7.71 -13.39 -5.92
C PRO A 157 -7.04 -13.26 -7.29
N ARG A 158 -7.67 -12.51 -8.21
CA ARG A 158 -7.17 -12.33 -9.58
C ARG A 158 -7.87 -11.15 -10.29
N LYS A 159 -7.11 -10.36 -11.06
CA LYS A 159 -7.66 -9.34 -11.98
C LYS A 159 -8.03 -9.94 -13.34
N LYS A 160 -9.01 -9.34 -14.03
CA LYS A 160 -9.51 -9.83 -15.35
C LYS A 160 -8.40 -10.02 -16.40
N ASN A 161 -7.37 -9.17 -16.37
CA ASN A 161 -6.22 -9.21 -17.28
C ASN A 161 -4.91 -9.54 -16.55
N ASP A 162 -5.00 -10.25 -15.42
CA ASP A 162 -3.82 -10.53 -14.61
C ASP A 162 -2.88 -11.53 -15.29
N THR A 163 -1.61 -11.15 -15.33
CA THR A 163 -0.48 -11.96 -15.80
C THR A 163 0.45 -12.35 -14.65
N SER A 164 0.19 -11.88 -13.44
CA SER A 164 0.95 -12.18 -12.23
C SER A 164 0.31 -13.32 -11.44
N ILE A 165 1.14 -14.21 -10.90
CA ILE A 165 0.71 -15.24 -9.94
C ILE A 165 0.79 -14.74 -8.48
N GLY A 166 1.16 -13.47 -8.27
CA GLY A 166 1.50 -12.93 -6.95
C GLY A 166 0.38 -13.08 -5.92
N ASP A 167 -0.83 -12.62 -6.27
CA ASP A 167 -2.00 -12.74 -5.39
C ASP A 167 -2.39 -14.19 -5.12
N ALA A 168 -2.28 -15.05 -6.14
CA ALA A 168 -2.51 -16.48 -5.96
C ALA A 168 -1.50 -17.10 -4.98
N LEU A 169 -0.24 -16.67 -5.03
CA LEU A 169 0.81 -17.13 -4.12
C LEU A 169 0.56 -16.64 -2.69
N ASN A 170 0.25 -15.35 -2.53
CA ASN A 170 -0.06 -14.75 -1.24
C ASN A 170 -1.24 -15.46 -0.57
N TRP A 171 -2.31 -15.72 -1.32
CA TRP A 171 -3.49 -16.41 -0.80
C TRP A 171 -3.22 -17.87 -0.39
N GLU A 172 -2.51 -18.64 -1.21
CA GLU A 172 -2.14 -20.01 -0.82
C GLU A 172 -1.24 -20.03 0.41
N TRP A 173 -0.38 -19.02 0.58
CA TRP A 173 0.43 -18.86 1.78
C TRP A 173 -0.41 -18.51 3.01
N ILE A 174 -1.36 -17.58 2.87
CA ILE A 174 -2.33 -17.21 3.93
C ILE A 174 -3.06 -18.46 4.44
N ILE A 175 -3.58 -19.30 3.54
CA ILE A 175 -4.27 -20.53 3.92
C ILE A 175 -3.33 -21.46 4.68
N ALA A 176 -2.11 -21.66 4.19
CA ALA A 176 -1.14 -22.52 4.88
C ALA A 176 -0.78 -22.01 6.28
N CYS A 177 -0.62 -20.69 6.45
CA CYS A 177 -0.39 -20.06 7.75
C CYS A 177 -1.56 -20.29 8.70
N ALA A 178 -2.80 -20.09 8.22
CA ALA A 178 -4.00 -20.31 9.00
C ALA A 178 -4.16 -21.79 9.41
N GLN A 179 -3.92 -22.72 8.49
CA GLN A 179 -3.94 -24.16 8.78
C GLN A 179 -2.89 -24.56 9.82
N LYS A 180 -1.67 -24.02 9.73
CA LYS A 180 -0.58 -24.33 10.65
C LYS A 180 -0.82 -23.76 12.06
N SER A 181 -1.30 -22.51 12.12
CA SER A 181 -1.45 -21.77 13.37
C SER A 181 -2.80 -21.97 14.06
N GLN A 182 -3.83 -22.40 13.32
CA GLN A 182 -5.23 -22.44 13.76
C GLN A 182 -5.77 -21.07 14.20
N LYS A 183 -5.19 -19.99 13.67
CA LYS A 183 -5.57 -18.59 13.96
C LYS A 183 -6.48 -18.01 12.90
N ASN A 184 -7.24 -16.98 13.30
CA ASN A 184 -7.97 -16.14 12.35
C ASN A 184 -6.99 -15.36 11.46
N ILE A 185 -7.46 -14.83 10.34
CA ILE A 185 -6.66 -14.01 9.44
C ILE A 185 -7.29 -12.62 9.34
N VAL A 186 -6.45 -11.59 9.44
CA VAL A 186 -6.80 -10.23 9.03
C VAL A 186 -6.00 -9.89 7.78
N LEU A 187 -6.70 -9.61 6.68
CA LEU A 187 -6.14 -9.17 5.42
C LEU A 187 -6.20 -7.64 5.36
N VAL A 188 -5.06 -7.00 5.20
CA VAL A 188 -4.95 -5.55 5.05
C VAL A 188 -4.63 -5.22 3.60
N THR A 189 -5.60 -4.69 2.86
CA THR A 189 -5.41 -4.24 1.48
C THR A 189 -6.36 -3.10 1.16
N ARG A 190 -5.92 -2.22 0.26
CA ARG A 190 -6.73 -1.12 -0.31
C ARG A 190 -7.19 -1.44 -1.74
N ASP A 191 -6.72 -2.57 -2.30
CA ASP A 191 -7.03 -3.01 -3.65
C ASP A 191 -8.24 -3.98 -3.63
N GLY A 192 -8.89 -4.13 -4.78
CA GLY A 192 -10.12 -4.93 -4.93
C GLY A 192 -9.90 -6.43 -5.13
N ASP A 193 -8.67 -6.93 -4.98
CA ASP A 193 -8.30 -8.28 -5.41
C ASP A 193 -8.81 -9.37 -4.47
N TYR A 194 -8.90 -9.04 -3.18
CA TYR A 194 -9.37 -9.95 -2.14
C TYR A 194 -10.85 -9.73 -1.78
N GLY A 195 -11.50 -8.71 -2.33
CA GLY A 195 -12.87 -8.37 -1.99
C GLY A 195 -13.30 -6.98 -2.41
N ALA A 196 -14.37 -6.49 -1.80
CA ALA A 196 -14.97 -5.19 -2.10
C ALA A 196 -15.02 -4.32 -0.85
N THR A 197 -14.96 -2.99 -1.02
CA THR A 197 -15.16 -2.03 0.06
C THR A 197 -16.36 -1.14 -0.27
N LEU A 198 -17.29 -1.01 0.67
CA LEU A 198 -18.49 -0.19 0.58
C LEU A 198 -18.63 0.63 1.86
N LYS A 199 -18.74 1.97 1.73
CA LYS A 199 -18.97 2.90 2.86
C LYS A 199 -18.05 2.63 4.07
N ASN A 200 -16.75 2.50 3.83
CA ASN A 200 -15.70 2.24 4.83
C ASN A 200 -15.71 0.85 5.49
N GLU A 201 -16.55 -0.06 5.03
CA GLU A 201 -16.54 -1.48 5.39
C GLU A 201 -15.98 -2.33 4.25
N SER A 202 -15.09 -3.25 4.58
CA SER A 202 -14.46 -4.15 3.62
C SER A 202 -15.02 -5.56 3.80
N TYR A 203 -15.41 -6.17 2.68
CA TYR A 203 -16.01 -7.49 2.60
C TYR A 203 -15.12 -8.37 1.75
N ILE A 204 -14.68 -9.50 2.30
CA ILE A 204 -13.92 -10.48 1.55
C ILE A 204 -14.78 -11.05 0.41
N ASN A 205 -14.14 -11.38 -0.70
CA ASN A 205 -14.78 -12.10 -1.81
C ASN A 205 -15.46 -13.41 -1.31
N ASP A 206 -16.69 -13.65 -1.76
CA ASP A 206 -17.50 -14.79 -1.29
C ASP A 206 -16.82 -16.14 -1.51
N TRP A 207 -16.16 -16.32 -2.66
CA TRP A 207 -15.42 -17.55 -2.96
C TRP A 207 -14.23 -17.75 -2.03
N LEU A 208 -13.46 -16.68 -1.77
CA LEU A 208 -12.33 -16.72 -0.84
C LEU A 208 -12.79 -17.02 0.59
N CYS A 209 -13.91 -16.45 1.01
CA CYS A 209 -14.51 -16.71 2.32
C CYS A 209 -14.95 -18.17 2.47
N GLN A 210 -15.66 -18.69 1.49
CA GLN A 210 -16.10 -20.09 1.46
C GLN A 210 -14.90 -21.03 1.48
N GLU A 211 -13.95 -20.83 0.57
CA GLU A 211 -12.75 -21.66 0.46
C GLU A 211 -11.94 -21.66 1.77
N PHE A 212 -11.77 -20.49 2.39
CA PHE A 212 -11.03 -20.38 3.64
C PHE A 212 -11.65 -21.28 4.72
N LYS A 213 -12.98 -21.23 4.88
CA LYS A 213 -13.70 -22.08 5.85
C LYS A 213 -13.53 -23.57 5.53
N GLU A 214 -13.65 -23.95 4.26
CA GLU A 214 -13.49 -25.34 3.81
C GLU A 214 -12.08 -25.88 4.07
N ARG A 215 -11.06 -25.04 3.93
CA ARG A 215 -9.65 -25.47 4.05
C ARG A 215 -9.05 -25.35 5.45
N VAL A 216 -9.57 -24.45 6.31
CA VAL A 216 -8.92 -24.10 7.60
C VAL A 216 -9.58 -24.75 8.83
N SER A 217 -10.69 -25.48 8.66
CA SER A 217 -11.49 -26.21 9.69
C SER A 217 -12.81 -25.54 10.13
N GLY A 218 -13.16 -24.40 9.53
CA GLY A 218 -14.47 -23.75 9.68
C GLY A 218 -14.66 -22.90 10.95
N GLU A 219 -13.82 -23.06 11.97
CA GLU A 219 -13.85 -22.23 13.20
C GLU A 219 -13.14 -20.87 13.00
N GLN A 220 -12.07 -20.85 12.22
CA GLN A 220 -11.31 -19.64 11.92
C GLN A 220 -12.02 -18.80 10.86
N ASN A 221 -11.93 -17.49 11.04
CA ASN A 221 -12.46 -16.50 10.11
C ASN A 221 -11.34 -15.73 9.43
N VAL A 222 -11.66 -15.22 8.25
CA VAL A 222 -10.83 -14.28 7.51
C VAL A 222 -11.58 -12.95 7.40
N ILE A 223 -10.93 -11.86 7.82
CA ILE A 223 -11.48 -10.51 7.85
C ILE A 223 -10.69 -9.65 6.88
N LEU A 224 -11.38 -8.87 6.06
CA LEU A 224 -10.77 -7.89 5.17
C LEU A 224 -10.85 -6.49 5.79
N THR A 225 -9.79 -5.70 5.68
CA THR A 225 -9.79 -4.30 6.09
C THR A 225 -8.84 -3.45 5.24
N ALA A 226 -9.19 -2.18 5.03
CA ALA A 226 -8.30 -1.19 4.40
C ALA A 226 -7.38 -0.47 5.40
N SER A 227 -7.49 -0.77 6.70
CA SER A 227 -6.81 -0.06 7.79
C SER A 227 -5.91 -0.97 8.61
N LEU A 228 -4.63 -0.64 8.65
CA LEU A 228 -3.62 -1.27 9.48
C LEU A 228 -3.90 -1.04 10.98
N ALA A 229 -4.38 0.13 11.39
CA ALA A 229 -4.81 0.37 12.76
C ALA A 229 -6.01 -0.49 13.17
N LYS A 230 -7.02 -0.65 12.31
CA LYS A 230 -8.12 -1.59 12.57
C LYS A 230 -7.59 -3.03 12.70
N ALA A 231 -6.63 -3.42 11.85
CA ALA A 231 -6.00 -4.73 11.94
C ALA A 231 -5.30 -4.96 13.28
N PHE A 232 -4.50 -4.01 13.75
CA PHE A 232 -3.86 -4.07 15.06
C PHE A 232 -4.89 -4.08 16.20
N ARG A 233 -5.98 -3.31 16.10
CA ARG A 233 -7.06 -3.37 17.10
C ARG A 233 -7.75 -4.72 17.17
N PHE A 234 -7.91 -5.44 16.05
CA PHE A 234 -8.52 -6.76 16.07
C PHE A 234 -7.72 -7.76 16.88
N ILE A 235 -6.41 -7.58 16.99
CA ILE A 235 -5.50 -8.43 17.78
C ILE A 235 -5.08 -7.79 19.10
N ASP A 236 -5.85 -6.81 19.58
CA ASP A 236 -5.67 -6.16 20.88
C ASP A 236 -4.31 -5.42 21.02
N VAL A 237 -3.68 -5.05 19.90
CA VAL A 237 -2.48 -4.20 19.87
C VAL A 237 -2.94 -2.73 19.98
N PRO A 238 -2.37 -1.95 20.93
CA PRO A 238 -2.80 -0.57 21.16
C PRO A 238 -2.42 0.33 19.97
N VAL A 239 -3.38 1.14 19.53
CA VAL A 239 -3.19 2.18 18.51
C VAL A 239 -3.74 3.51 19.02
N THR A 240 -3.11 4.62 18.67
CA THR A 240 -3.56 5.95 19.09
C THR A 240 -4.70 6.46 18.19
N GLN A 241 -5.46 7.46 18.67
CA GLN A 241 -6.48 8.10 17.85
C GLN A 241 -5.87 8.79 16.63
N GLU A 242 -4.70 9.40 16.77
CA GLU A 242 -3.98 10.03 15.65
C GLU A 242 -3.64 9.05 14.54
N MET A 243 -3.28 7.81 14.89
CA MET A 243 -3.02 6.74 13.92
C MET A 243 -4.27 6.37 13.12
N LEU A 244 -5.44 6.33 13.79
CA LEU A 244 -6.73 6.07 13.15
C LEU A 244 -7.11 7.21 12.19
N ASP A 245 -7.03 8.45 12.66
CA ASP A 245 -7.41 9.64 11.90
C ASP A 245 -6.53 9.80 10.65
N GLU A 246 -5.22 9.57 10.78
CA GLU A 246 -4.30 9.64 9.64
C GLU A 246 -4.59 8.53 8.62
N GLU A 247 -4.94 7.33 9.08
CA GLU A 247 -5.25 6.25 8.17
C GLU A 247 -6.59 6.45 7.44
N GLU A 248 -7.58 7.03 8.10
CA GLU A 248 -8.84 7.43 7.45
C GLU A 248 -8.60 8.45 6.34
N ARG A 249 -7.77 9.47 6.58
CA ARG A 249 -7.37 10.47 5.55
C ARG A 249 -6.73 9.81 4.32
N ILE A 250 -5.86 8.83 4.54
CA ILE A 250 -5.21 8.11 3.44
C ILE A 250 -6.25 7.30 2.66
N ILE A 251 -7.13 6.58 3.35
CA ILE A 251 -8.20 5.80 2.70
C ILE A 251 -9.15 6.70 1.91
N GLU A 252 -9.53 7.87 2.45
CA GLU A 252 -10.34 8.87 1.74
C GLU A 252 -9.64 9.40 0.49
N SER A 253 -8.32 9.59 0.52
CA SER A 253 -7.57 10.03 -0.66
C SER A 253 -7.67 9.03 -1.82
N TYR A 254 -7.77 7.72 -1.53
CA TYR A 254 -8.04 6.68 -2.53
C TYR A 254 -9.51 6.67 -3.00
N GLY A 255 -10.44 7.02 -2.12
CA GLY A 255 -11.87 7.12 -2.43
C GLY A 255 -12.21 8.34 -3.31
N GLY A 256 -11.52 9.46 -3.12
CA GLY A 256 -11.67 10.68 -3.91
C GLY A 256 -11.19 10.52 -5.36
N GLU A 257 -10.16 9.70 -5.60
CA GLU A 257 -9.72 9.35 -6.97
C GLU A 257 -10.73 8.46 -7.72
N LYS A 258 -11.55 7.67 -7.01
CA LYS A 258 -12.61 6.83 -7.62
C LYS A 258 -13.89 7.59 -7.97
N LEU A 259 -14.06 8.84 -7.52
CA LEU A 259 -15.22 9.69 -7.87
C LEU A 259 -14.99 10.61 -9.06
N VAL A 260 -13.82 10.54 -9.70
CA VAL A 260 -13.63 10.98 -11.08
C VAL A 260 -13.51 9.72 -11.94
N THR A 261 -14.62 9.00 -12.12
CA THR A 261 -14.77 8.11 -13.28
C THR A 261 -14.75 9.01 -14.51
N GLY A 262 -13.54 9.30 -14.98
CA GLY A 262 -13.31 9.78 -16.33
C GLY A 262 -14.05 8.83 -17.26
N SER A 263 -14.96 9.41 -18.04
CA SER A 263 -15.60 8.79 -19.19
C SER A 263 -14.64 7.82 -19.87
N ASP A 264 -14.95 6.52 -19.78
CA ASP A 264 -14.32 5.51 -20.60
C ASP A 264 -14.61 5.89 -22.07
N LYS A 265 -13.64 6.51 -22.75
CA LYS A 265 -13.67 6.73 -24.21
C LYS A 265 -13.75 5.42 -25.02
N ILE A 266 -13.84 4.28 -24.34
CA ILE A 266 -14.02 2.94 -24.90
C ILE A 266 -15.52 2.56 -24.94
N THR A 267 -16.36 3.06 -24.02
CA THR A 267 -17.80 2.78 -24.05
C THR A 267 -18.54 3.55 -25.14
N ASP A 268 -18.10 4.77 -25.48
CA ASP A 268 -18.73 5.54 -26.57
C ASP A 268 -18.49 4.91 -27.96
N LYS A 269 -17.33 4.28 -28.18
CA LYS A 269 -17.03 3.60 -29.46
C LYS A 269 -17.84 2.32 -29.67
N ILE A 270 -18.31 1.69 -28.60
CA ILE A 270 -19.15 0.49 -28.72
C ILE A 270 -20.58 0.88 -29.11
N PHE A 271 -21.09 2.03 -28.65
CA PHE A 271 -22.42 2.51 -29.04
C PHE A 271 -22.48 3.08 -30.47
N ASP A 272 -21.38 3.63 -31.00
CA ASP A 272 -21.33 4.11 -32.39
C ASP A 272 -21.30 2.97 -33.43
N ILE A 273 -20.81 1.77 -33.06
CA ILE A 273 -20.82 0.60 -33.97
C ILE A 273 -22.24 0.01 -34.13
N PHE A 274 -23.10 0.15 -33.12
CA PHE A 274 -24.48 -0.35 -33.18
C PHE A 274 -25.47 0.60 -33.87
N LYS A 275 -25.08 1.84 -34.21
CA LYS A 275 -25.93 2.78 -34.97
C LYS A 275 -25.76 2.71 -36.50
N ILE A 276 -24.95 1.76 -37.00
CA ILE A 276 -24.71 1.58 -38.45
C ILE A 276 -25.56 0.41 -39.01
N TYR A 277 -26.39 -0.24 -38.18
CA TYR A 277 -27.22 -1.38 -38.59
C TYR A 277 -28.71 -1.27 -38.22
N GLU A 278 -29.23 -0.05 -38.06
CA GLU A 278 -30.66 0.28 -38.17
C GLU A 278 -30.84 1.47 -39.12
#